data_AF-A0A9J7KSI6-F1
#
_entry.id   AF-A0A9J7KSI6-F1
#
_cell.length_a   1.000
_cell.length_b   1.000
_cell.length_c   1.000
_cell.angle_alpha   90.00
_cell.angle_beta   90.00
_cell.angle_gamma   90.00
#
_symmetry.space_group_name_H-M   'P 1'
#
loop_
_entity.id
_entity.type
_entity.pdbx_description
1 polymer ?
#
loop_
_entity_poly.entity_id
_entity_poly.type
_entity_poly.pdbx_seq_one_letter_code
_entity_poly.pdbx_strand_id
1 'polypeptide(L)'
;MAALLVFVGDLVTRKRQFPNVNAVGNPFSEQQLERFCFQHVPVIGALSYSAFSTNILAYKAFDELFSSRHLVVANCLLLNSHLGVGLYLFNTPTIRAANARWRVAWSVYGSAMFNFGSILLWATVKEIIPENAVLRVGFGVLSSVCFLLVGKKYLDHVDRKLAKSKPKAAEQK
;
A
#
# COMPACT_ATOMS: atom_id res chain seq x y z
N MET A 1 0.33 -6.64 15.95
CA MET A 1 1.24 -5.51 16.25
C MET A 1 2.67 -5.75 15.78
N ALA A 2 3.37 -6.80 16.21
CA ALA A 2 4.75 -7.07 15.76
C ALA A 2 4.91 -7.17 14.22
N ALA A 3 4.02 -7.87 13.52
CA ALA A 3 4.06 -7.97 12.06
C ALA A 3 3.78 -6.63 11.34
N LEU A 4 2.94 -5.77 11.91
CA LEU A 4 2.70 -4.42 11.40
C LEU A 4 3.95 -3.54 11.61
N LEU A 5 4.59 -3.63 12.78
CA LEU A 5 5.83 -2.91 13.07
C LEU A 5 6.99 -3.39 12.19
N VAL A 6 7.09 -4.70 11.96
CA VAL A 6 8.05 -5.27 11.00
C VAL A 6 7.75 -4.75 9.61
N PHE A 7 6.50 -4.82 9.13
CA PHE A 7 6.11 -4.30 7.82
C PHE A 7 6.41 -2.80 7.66
N VAL A 8 6.11 -1.99 8.69
CA VAL A 8 6.42 -0.56 8.71
C VAL A 8 7.93 -0.32 8.70
N GLY A 9 8.70 -1.04 9.53
CA GLY A 9 10.16 -0.97 9.53
C GLY A 9 10.76 -1.37 8.17
N ASP A 10 10.20 -2.39 7.54
CA ASP A 10 10.56 -2.88 6.22
C ASP A 10 10.17 -1.94 5.06
N LEU A 11 9.14 -1.13 5.27
CA LEU A 11 8.73 -0.05 4.35
C LEU A 11 9.67 1.14 4.47
N VAL A 12 10.03 1.50 5.71
CA VAL A 12 10.90 2.63 6.04
C VAL A 12 12.35 2.38 5.63
N THR A 13 12.85 1.15 5.78
CA THR A 13 14.25 0.79 5.49
C THR A 13 14.56 0.55 3.99
N ARG A 14 13.55 0.46 3.12
CA ARG A 14 13.77 0.25 1.68
C ARG A 14 14.40 1.52 1.08
N LYS A 15 15.73 1.53 0.87
CA LYS A 15 16.46 2.61 0.16
C LYS A 15 15.82 2.85 -1.21
N ARG A 16 15.00 3.89 -1.33
CA ARG A 16 14.40 4.30 -2.60
C ARG A 16 15.35 5.29 -3.28
N GLN A 17 15.85 4.93 -4.46
CA GLN A 17 16.63 5.83 -5.30
C GLN A 17 15.68 6.81 -5.98
N PHE A 18 15.69 8.06 -5.51
CA PHE A 18 14.83 9.12 -6.01
C PHE A 18 15.18 9.43 -7.49
N PRO A 19 14.20 9.78 -8.33
CA PRO A 19 14.50 10.37 -9.63
C PRO A 19 15.40 11.60 -9.45
N ASN A 20 16.38 11.79 -10.34
CA ASN A 20 17.23 12.97 -10.30
C ASN A 20 16.43 14.17 -10.84
N VAL A 21 15.97 15.03 -9.93
CA VAL A 21 15.19 16.25 -10.24
C VAL A 21 16.11 17.46 -10.04
N ASN A 22 17.12 17.60 -10.89
CA ASN A 22 18.00 18.78 -10.93
C ASN A 22 17.39 19.96 -11.72
N ALA A 23 16.08 19.98 -11.94
CA ALA A 23 15.40 21.07 -12.62
C ALA A 23 14.06 21.34 -11.94
N VAL A 24 14.02 22.39 -11.11
CA VAL A 24 12.88 23.26 -10.74
C VAL A 24 13.13 23.83 -9.33
N GLY A 25 12.75 25.09 -9.15
CA GLY A 25 13.21 25.99 -8.10
C GLY A 25 12.76 25.67 -6.67
N ASN A 26 13.57 26.17 -5.74
CA ASN A 26 13.55 26.02 -4.27
C ASN A 26 13.86 24.59 -3.75
N PRO A 27 15.15 24.22 -3.66
CA PRO A 27 15.60 22.83 -3.54
C PRO A 27 15.32 22.13 -2.21
N PHE A 28 14.86 22.85 -1.17
CA PHE A 28 14.63 22.26 0.15
C PHE A 28 13.19 21.79 0.37
N SER A 29 12.18 22.55 -0.09
CA SER A 29 10.77 22.19 0.16
C SER A 29 10.28 21.07 -0.73
N GLU A 30 10.62 21.07 -2.03
CA GLU A 30 10.16 20.05 -2.96
C GLU A 30 10.80 18.68 -2.69
N GLN A 31 12.09 18.64 -2.39
CA GLN A 31 12.78 17.40 -2.04
C GLN A 31 12.28 16.81 -0.73
N GLN A 32 11.96 17.63 0.27
CA GLN A 32 11.39 17.16 1.53
C GLN A 32 9.95 16.66 1.35
N LEU A 33 9.14 17.37 0.56
CA LEU A 33 7.78 16.95 0.25
C LEU A 33 7.77 15.63 -0.53
N GLU A 34 8.67 15.47 -1.50
CA GLU A 34 8.77 14.24 -2.28
C GLU A 34 9.17 13.04 -1.42
N ARG A 35 10.20 13.20 -0.57
CA ARG A 35 10.60 12.19 0.41
C ARG A 35 9.45 11.86 1.35
N PHE A 36 8.77 12.88 1.85
CA PHE A 36 7.66 12.71 2.77
C PHE A 36 6.52 11.92 2.13
N CYS A 37 6.10 12.31 0.92
CA CYS A 37 5.05 11.65 0.16
C CYS A 37 5.40 10.18 -0.12
N PHE A 38 6.59 9.88 -0.64
CA PHE A 38 6.94 8.51 -1.03
C PHE A 38 7.29 7.58 0.13
N GLN A 39 7.54 8.12 1.33
CA GLN A 39 7.86 7.32 2.52
C GLN A 39 6.66 7.20 3.46
N HIS A 40 5.96 8.29 3.75
CA HIS A 40 4.88 8.30 4.73
C HIS A 40 3.52 7.94 4.14
N VAL A 41 3.20 8.37 2.91
CA VAL A 41 1.88 8.09 2.32
C VAL A 41 1.62 6.58 2.14
N PRO A 42 2.58 5.76 1.66
CA PRO A 42 2.41 4.31 1.64
C PRO A 42 2.17 3.68 3.01
N VAL A 43 2.83 4.19 4.06
CA VAL A 43 2.66 3.73 5.44
C VAL A 43 1.29 4.12 5.99
N ILE A 44 0.88 5.37 5.80
CA ILE A 44 -0.45 5.87 6.20
C ILE A 44 -1.55 5.11 5.45
N GLY A 45 -1.35 4.82 4.17
CA GLY A 45 -2.27 4.00 3.38
C GLY A 45 -2.34 2.56 3.87
N ALA A 46 -1.23 1.94 4.26
CA ALA A 46 -1.22 0.60 4.86
C ALA A 46 -1.92 0.53 6.23
N LEU A 47 -1.75 1.56 7.06
CA LEU A 47 -2.49 1.70 8.31
C LEU A 47 -3.98 1.89 8.05
N SER A 48 -4.32 2.75 7.09
CA SER A 48 -5.71 3.02 6.68
C SER A 48 -6.37 1.76 6.11
N TYR A 49 -5.66 0.98 5.31
CA TYR A 49 -6.07 -0.33 4.80
C TYR A 49 -6.40 -1.31 5.93
N SER A 50 -5.53 -1.38 6.94
CA SER A 50 -5.71 -2.28 8.08
C SER A 50 -6.89 -1.83 8.96
N ALA A 51 -7.06 -0.54 9.19
CA ALA A 51 -8.23 0.01 9.87
C ALA A 51 -9.52 -0.18 9.06
N PHE A 52 -9.47 -0.08 7.74
CA PHE A 52 -10.64 -0.31 6.89
C PHE A 52 -11.10 -1.78 6.89
N SER A 53 -10.17 -2.74 7.04
CA SER A 53 -10.52 -4.16 7.16
C SER A 53 -11.48 -4.43 8.35
N THR A 54 -11.31 -3.69 9.45
CA THR A 54 -12.13 -3.87 10.65
C THR A 54 -13.53 -3.31 10.46
N ASN A 55 -13.69 -2.24 9.68
CA ASN A 55 -15.01 -1.72 9.28
C ASN A 55 -15.82 -2.76 8.51
N ILE A 56 -15.20 -3.50 7.58
CA ILE A 56 -15.90 -4.52 6.79
C ILE A 56 -16.33 -5.70 7.66
N LEU A 57 -15.39 -6.24 8.44
CA LEU A 57 -15.60 -7.46 9.21
C LEU A 57 -16.41 -7.21 10.49
N ALA A 58 -16.16 -6.12 11.20
CA ALA A 58 -16.75 -5.79 12.50
C ALA A 58 -17.47 -4.43 12.48
N TYR A 59 -18.38 -4.23 11.52
CA TYR A 59 -19.14 -2.97 11.35
C TYR A 59 -19.74 -2.42 12.64
N LYS A 60 -20.39 -3.25 13.49
CA LYS A 60 -21.00 -2.79 14.75
C LYS A 60 -19.99 -2.09 15.67
N ALA A 61 -18.80 -2.68 15.85
CA ALA A 61 -17.74 -2.10 16.67
C ALA A 61 -17.15 -0.82 16.04
N PHE A 62 -17.12 -0.74 14.71
CA PHE A 62 -16.66 0.44 13.99
C PHE A 62 -17.66 1.59 14.05
N ASP A 63 -18.96 1.28 13.94
CA ASP A 63 -20.06 2.23 14.05
C ASP A 63 -20.15 2.82 15.47
N GLU A 64 -19.97 2.00 16.51
CA GLU A 64 -19.88 2.50 17.90
C GLU A 64 -18.73 3.50 18.11
N LEU A 65 -17.59 3.29 17.45
CA LEU A 65 -16.41 4.14 17.61
C LEU A 65 -16.53 5.48 16.87
N PHE A 66 -17.11 5.49 15.67
CA PHE A 66 -17.17 6.66 14.79
C PHE A 66 -18.57 7.28 14.65
N SER A 67 -19.58 6.66 15.27
CA SER A 67 -20.97 7.09 15.31
C SER A 67 -21.49 7.49 13.91
N SER A 68 -22.28 8.56 13.82
CA SER A 68 -22.89 9.10 12.60
C SER A 68 -21.93 9.47 11.46
N ARG A 69 -20.60 9.38 11.66
CA ARG A 69 -19.59 9.65 10.63
C ARG A 69 -18.88 8.40 10.10
N HIS A 70 -19.29 7.19 10.51
CA HIS A 70 -18.62 5.95 10.13
C HIS A 70 -18.45 5.78 8.60
N LEU A 71 -19.46 6.15 7.78
CA LEU A 71 -19.36 6.06 6.31
C LEU A 71 -18.29 6.98 5.73
N VAL A 72 -18.20 8.22 6.23
CA VAL A 72 -17.21 9.19 5.75
C VAL A 72 -15.81 8.70 6.12
N VAL A 73 -15.63 8.25 7.36
CA VAL A 73 -14.34 7.72 7.84
C VAL A 73 -13.93 6.49 7.03
N ALA A 74 -14.85 5.54 6.79
CA ALA A 74 -14.58 4.34 6.00
C ALA A 74 -14.13 4.68 4.57
N ASN A 75 -14.82 5.61 3.91
CA ASN A 75 -14.45 6.05 2.56
C ASN A 75 -13.09 6.78 2.54
N CYS A 76 -12.79 7.60 3.54
CA CYS A 76 -11.48 8.23 3.67
C CYS A 76 -10.36 7.21 3.90
N LEU A 77 -10.59 6.19 4.74
CA LEU A 77 -9.63 5.10 4.96
C LEU A 77 -9.37 4.31 3.67
N LEU A 78 -10.43 4.00 2.92
CA LEU A 78 -10.31 3.32 1.64
C LEU A 78 -9.55 4.16 0.61
N LEU A 79 -9.87 5.45 0.49
CA LEU A 79 -9.17 6.37 -0.41
C LEU A 79 -7.68 6.50 -0.05
N ASN A 80 -7.35 6.65 1.24
CA ASN A 80 -5.97 6.69 1.71
C ASN A 80 -5.23 5.37 1.40
N SER A 81 -5.91 4.24 1.53
CA SER A 81 -5.36 2.94 1.14
C SER A 81 -5.04 2.87 -0.35
N HIS A 82 -5.96 3.36 -1.20
CA HIS A 82 -5.73 3.43 -2.65
C HIS A 82 -4.53 4.30 -3.00
N LEU A 83 -4.41 5.48 -2.36
CA LEU A 83 -3.28 6.38 -2.57
C LEU A 83 -1.97 5.76 -2.08
N GLY A 84 -1.96 5.11 -0.91
CA GLY A 84 -0.76 4.47 -0.38
C GLY A 84 -0.25 3.33 -1.26
N VAL A 85 -1.12 2.40 -1.65
CA VAL A 85 -0.77 1.28 -2.53
C VAL A 85 -0.42 1.77 -3.94
N GLY A 86 -1.19 2.71 -4.48
CA GLY A 86 -0.93 3.28 -5.80
C GLY A 86 0.41 3.99 -5.87
N LEU A 87 0.73 4.83 -4.87
CA LEU A 87 2.02 5.51 -4.80
C LEU A 87 3.18 4.53 -4.52
N TYR A 88 2.92 3.47 -3.76
CA TYR A 88 3.89 2.39 -3.57
C TYR A 88 4.24 1.71 -4.90
N LEU A 89 3.21 1.29 -5.65
CA LEU A 89 3.35 0.68 -6.97
C LEU A 89 4.02 1.62 -7.98
N PHE A 90 3.62 2.87 -8.00
CA PHE A 90 4.18 3.89 -8.89
C PHE A 90 5.70 4.01 -8.75
N ASN A 91 6.24 3.84 -7.55
CA ASN A 91 7.67 3.93 -7.31
C ASN A 91 8.42 2.58 -7.42
N THR A 92 7.74 1.51 -7.80
CA THR A 92 8.33 0.18 -7.94
C THR A 92 9.19 0.12 -9.22
N PRO A 93 10.42 -0.44 -9.19
CA PRO A 93 11.30 -0.56 -10.35
C PRO A 93 10.63 -1.12 -11.61
N THR A 94 9.79 -2.15 -11.46
CA THR A 94 9.04 -2.77 -12.56
C THR A 94 8.14 -1.76 -13.28
N ILE A 95 7.42 -0.93 -12.53
CA ILE A 95 6.49 0.07 -13.08
C ILE A 95 7.25 1.32 -13.56
N ARG A 96 8.37 1.69 -12.91
CA ARG A 96 9.24 2.80 -13.32
C ARG A 96 9.88 2.61 -14.70
N ALA A 97 9.99 1.39 -15.19
CA ALA A 97 10.49 1.10 -16.53
C ALA A 97 9.51 1.51 -17.64
N ALA A 98 8.24 1.76 -17.31
CA ALA A 98 7.21 2.13 -18.26
C ALA A 98 7.13 3.64 -18.52
N ASN A 99 6.55 4.02 -19.66
CA ASN A 99 6.22 5.41 -19.98
C ASN A 99 5.29 6.01 -18.93
N ALA A 100 5.41 7.32 -18.67
CA ALA A 100 4.69 8.01 -17.59
C ALA A 100 3.17 7.76 -17.56
N ARG A 101 2.50 7.75 -18.73
CA ARG A 101 1.06 7.46 -18.83
C ARG A 101 0.71 6.04 -18.34
N TRP A 102 1.47 5.06 -18.80
CA TRP A 102 1.29 3.65 -18.40
C TRP A 102 1.69 3.42 -16.95
N ARG A 103 2.71 4.13 -16.47
CA ARG A 103 3.13 4.11 -15.07
C ARG A 103 1.99 4.48 -14.13
N VAL A 104 1.26 5.55 -14.43
CA VAL A 104 0.07 5.97 -13.67
C VAL A 104 -1.04 4.94 -13.81
N ALA A 105 -1.40 4.56 -15.05
CA ALA A 105 -2.50 3.62 -15.31
C ALA A 105 -2.32 2.28 -14.59
N TRP A 106 -1.13 1.67 -14.66
CA TRP A 106 -0.83 0.40 -13.99
C TRP A 106 -0.80 0.51 -12.47
N SER A 107 -0.37 1.67 -11.94
CA SER A 107 -0.38 1.90 -10.48
C SER A 107 -1.80 2.02 -9.95
N VAL A 108 -2.67 2.76 -10.67
CA VAL A 108 -4.10 2.88 -10.35
C VAL A 108 -4.78 1.53 -10.46
N TYR A 109 -4.54 0.80 -11.56
CA TYR A 109 -5.11 -0.53 -11.77
C TYR A 109 -4.69 -1.52 -10.68
N GLY A 110 -3.39 -1.61 -10.37
CA GLY A 110 -2.90 -2.50 -9.32
C GLY A 110 -3.41 -2.11 -7.92
N SER A 111 -3.55 -0.82 -7.64
CA SER A 111 -4.16 -0.33 -6.41
C SER A 111 -5.64 -0.72 -6.31
N ALA A 112 -6.40 -0.57 -7.40
CA ALA A 112 -7.80 -0.97 -7.47
C ALA A 112 -7.95 -2.48 -7.27
N MET A 113 -7.18 -3.29 -7.98
CA MET A 113 -7.19 -4.75 -7.83
C MET A 113 -6.89 -5.19 -6.40
N PHE A 114 -5.84 -4.64 -5.78
CA PHE A 114 -5.44 -5.03 -4.43
C PHE A 114 -6.52 -4.68 -3.39
N ASN A 115 -7.00 -3.44 -3.41
CA ASN A 115 -8.00 -2.97 -2.44
C ASN A 115 -9.34 -3.68 -2.64
N PHE A 116 -9.91 -3.63 -3.85
CA PHE A 116 -11.22 -4.24 -4.09
C PHE A 116 -11.20 -5.76 -4.01
N GLY A 117 -10.11 -6.41 -4.44
CA GLY A 117 -9.95 -7.85 -4.26
C GLY A 117 -9.96 -8.27 -2.79
N SER A 118 -9.33 -7.47 -1.92
CA SER A 118 -9.31 -7.73 -0.49
C SER A 118 -10.66 -7.47 0.18
N ILE A 119 -11.37 -6.42 -0.26
CA ILE A 119 -12.74 -6.14 0.18
C ILE A 119 -13.67 -7.29 -0.15
N LEU A 120 -13.61 -7.78 -1.40
CA LEU A 120 -14.43 -8.90 -1.83
C LEU A 120 -14.16 -10.14 -0.97
N LEU A 121 -12.89 -10.47 -0.73
CA LEU A 121 -12.52 -11.58 0.13
C LEU A 121 -13.04 -11.41 1.56
N TRP A 122 -12.86 -10.24 2.17
CA TRP A 122 -13.34 -9.97 3.52
C TRP A 122 -14.86 -10.03 3.62
N ALA A 123 -15.57 -9.52 2.61
CA ALA A 123 -17.02 -9.62 2.55
C ALA A 123 -17.49 -11.08 2.51
N THR A 124 -16.84 -11.93 1.73
CA THR A 124 -17.15 -13.37 1.70
C THR A 124 -16.80 -14.07 3.02
N VAL A 125 -15.64 -13.77 3.61
CA VAL A 125 -15.19 -14.40 4.85
C VAL A 125 -16.02 -13.97 6.05
N LYS A 126 -16.56 -12.75 6.05
CA LYS A 126 -17.45 -12.24 7.11
C LYS A 126 -18.65 -13.16 7.35
N GLU A 127 -19.20 -13.75 6.30
CA GLU A 127 -20.34 -14.67 6.35
C GLU A 127 -19.97 -16.03 6.97
N ILE A 128 -18.68 -16.38 6.99
CA ILE A 128 -18.16 -17.64 7.53
C ILE A 128 -17.74 -17.48 8.99
N ILE A 129 -17.18 -16.32 9.36
CA ILE A 129 -16.67 -16.08 10.71
C ILE A 129 -17.83 -15.73 11.67
N PRO A 130 -17.88 -16.32 12.89
CA PRO A 130 -18.88 -16.00 13.91
C PRO A 130 -18.99 -14.50 14.23
N GLU A 131 -20.14 -14.05 14.75
CA GLU A 131 -20.39 -12.65 15.16
C GLU A 131 -19.63 -12.22 16.43
N ASN A 132 -18.34 -12.54 16.54
CA ASN A 132 -17.48 -12.06 17.61
C ASN A 132 -16.58 -10.92 17.11
N ALA A 133 -16.76 -9.73 17.67
CA ALA A 133 -16.03 -8.53 17.25
C ALA A 133 -14.51 -8.69 17.37
N VAL A 134 -14.00 -9.30 18.45
CA VAL A 134 -12.56 -9.47 18.69
C VAL A 134 -11.95 -10.38 17.64
N LEU A 135 -12.61 -11.50 17.32
CA LEU A 135 -12.14 -12.43 16.29
C LEU A 135 -12.14 -11.78 14.90
N ARG A 136 -13.22 -11.07 14.55
CA ARG A 136 -13.37 -10.40 13.26
C ARG A 136 -12.36 -9.26 13.07
N VAL A 137 -12.13 -8.44 14.10
CA VAL A 137 -11.10 -7.39 14.09
C VAL A 137 -9.70 -8.01 14.01
N GLY A 138 -9.42 -9.02 14.82
CA GLY A 138 -8.13 -9.73 14.81
C GLY A 138 -7.83 -10.34 13.44
N PHE A 139 -8.81 -11.02 12.83
CA PHE A 139 -8.70 -11.57 11.49
C PHE A 139 -8.50 -10.48 10.44
N GLY A 140 -9.24 -9.37 10.51
CA GLY A 140 -9.11 -8.23 9.60
C GLY A 140 -7.69 -7.67 9.61
N VAL A 141 -7.19 -7.31 10.78
CA VAL A 141 -5.84 -6.74 10.93
C VAL A 141 -4.76 -7.75 10.55
N LEU A 142 -4.92 -9.02 10.90
CA LEU A 142 -3.91 -10.04 10.58
C LEU A 142 -3.88 -10.32 9.07
N SER A 143 -5.04 -10.48 8.44
CA SER A 143 -5.15 -10.72 7.00
C SER A 143 -4.71 -9.50 6.19
N SER A 144 -5.02 -8.27 6.64
CA SER A 144 -4.56 -7.04 5.97
C SER A 144 -3.04 -6.94 5.94
N VAL A 145 -2.39 -7.17 7.09
CA VAL A 145 -0.92 -7.16 7.18
C VAL A 145 -0.32 -8.29 6.36
N CYS A 146 -0.94 -9.48 6.38
CA CYS A 146 -0.53 -10.60 5.55
C CYS A 146 -0.54 -10.25 4.05
N PHE A 147 -1.65 -9.68 3.54
CA PHE A 147 -1.75 -9.32 2.12
C PHE A 147 -0.75 -8.24 1.71
N LEU A 148 -0.51 -7.25 2.58
CA LEU A 148 0.52 -6.25 2.36
C LEU A 148 1.93 -6.86 2.29
N LEU A 149 2.26 -7.78 3.19
CA LEU A 149 3.55 -8.49 3.21
C LEU A 149 3.74 -9.39 1.98
N VAL A 150 2.70 -10.14 1.61
CA VAL A 150 2.72 -11.01 0.43
C VAL A 150 2.86 -10.16 -0.84
N GLY A 151 2.08 -9.09 -0.97
CA GLY A 151 2.18 -8.16 -2.09
C GLY A 151 3.57 -7.52 -2.21
N LYS A 152 4.14 -7.06 -1.09
CA LYS A 152 5.52 -6.56 -1.04
C LYS A 152 6.51 -7.64 -1.52
N LYS A 153 6.47 -8.85 -0.95
CA LYS A 153 7.40 -9.93 -1.29
C LYS A 153 7.28 -10.34 -2.75
N TYR A 154 6.07 -10.35 -3.29
CA TYR A 154 5.81 -10.61 -4.71
C TYR A 154 6.48 -9.56 -5.58
N LEU A 155 6.26 -8.27 -5.31
CA LEU A 155 6.87 -7.17 -6.07
C LEU A 155 8.40 -7.18 -5.95
N ASP A 156 8.93 -7.40 -4.75
CA ASP A 156 10.38 -7.57 -4.53
C ASP A 156 10.96 -8.72 -5.37
N HIS A 157 10.23 -9.83 -5.52
CA HIS A 157 10.66 -10.96 -6.34
C HIS A 157 10.67 -10.63 -7.83
N VAL A 158 9.64 -9.95 -8.33
CA VAL A 158 9.55 -9.49 -9.72
C VAL A 158 10.66 -8.48 -10.02
N ASP A 159 10.86 -7.50 -9.13
CA ASP A 159 11.91 -6.48 -9.27
C ASP A 159 13.32 -7.10 -9.30
N ARG A 160 13.59 -8.10 -8.45
CA ARG A 160 14.87 -8.83 -8.46
C ARG A 160 15.11 -9.56 -9.78
N LYS A 161 14.07 -10.16 -10.38
CA LYS A 161 14.20 -10.81 -11.69
C LYS A 161 14.51 -9.80 -12.79
N LEU A 162 13.85 -8.64 -12.76
CA LEU A 162 14.11 -7.54 -13.71
C LEU A 162 15.54 -7.01 -13.59
N ALA A 163 16.08 -6.90 -12.36
CA ALA A 163 17.47 -6.47 -12.15
C ALA A 163 18.48 -7.47 -12.71
N LYS A 164 18.21 -8.78 -12.60
CA LYS A 164 19.05 -9.85 -13.15
C LYS A 164 18.96 -9.98 -14.67
N SER A 165 17.81 -9.65 -15.27
CA SER A 165 17.61 -9.75 -16.71
C SER A 165 18.18 -8.59 -17.51
N LYS A 166 18.53 -7.45 -16.87
CA LYS A 166 19.27 -6.39 -17.55
C LYS A 166 20.66 -6.93 -17.92
N PRO A 167 21.01 -7.06 -19.21
CA PRO A 167 22.33 -7.52 -19.59
C PRO A 167 23.39 -6.52 -19.10
N LYS A 168 24.57 -7.02 -18.70
CA LYS A 168 25.78 -6.23 -18.41
C LYS A 168 26.32 -5.55 -19.68
N ALA A 169 25.54 -4.70 -20.33
CA ALA A 169 25.87 -4.10 -21.62
C ALA A 169 26.54 -2.71 -21.49
N ALA A 170 27.40 -2.49 -20.49
CA ALA A 170 28.15 -1.24 -20.36
C ALA A 170 29.54 -1.40 -19.72
N GLU A 171 30.10 -2.61 -19.73
CA GLU A 171 31.47 -2.84 -19.28
C GLU A 171 32.20 -3.71 -20.30
N GLN A 172 32.25 -3.24 -21.55
CA GLN A 172 33.23 -3.64 -22.55
C GLN A 172 33.21 -2.65 -23.73
N LYS A 173 34.35 -1.95 -23.86
CA LYS A 173 34.78 -0.99 -24.88
C LYS A 173 34.43 0.48 -24.66
#